data_AF-D4CPJ5-F1
#
_entry.id   AF-D4CPJ5-F1
#
_cell.length_a   1.000
_cell.length_b   1.000
_cell.length_c   1.000
_cell.angle_alpha   90.00
_cell.angle_beta   90.00
_cell.angle_gamma   90.00
#
_symmetry.space_group_name_H-M   'P 1'
#
loop_
_entity.id
_entity.type
_entity.pdbx_description
1 polymer ?
#
loop_
_entity_poly.entity_id
_entity_poly.type
_entity_poly.pdbx_seq_one_letter_code
_entity_poly.pdbx_strand_id
1 'polypeptide(L)' 'MIMEKENGKTSPDFFEKRQLLESRRFRDKRDLLEAILLDGKEYTMEEVEQRIDDYRKGKV' A
#
# COMPACT_ATOMS: atom_id res chain seq x y z
N MET A 1 0.30 -3.64 -24.87
CA MET A 1 0.22 -2.54 -23.88
C MET A 1 1.09 -2.94 -22.71
N ILE A 2 2.26 -2.32 -22.66
CA ILE A 2 3.42 -2.69 -21.87
C ILE A 2 3.22 -2.17 -20.45
N MET A 3 3.14 -3.07 -19.47
CA MET A 3 3.26 -2.70 -18.06
C MET A 3 4.75 -2.57 -17.76
N GLU A 4 5.30 -1.40 -18.06
CA GLU A 4 6.68 -1.04 -17.74
C GLU A 4 6.79 -0.85 -16.23
N LYS A 5 7.24 -1.91 -15.55
CA LYS A 5 7.60 -1.90 -14.13
C LYS A 5 9.00 -1.30 -14.00
N GLU A 6 9.10 0.03 -14.10
CA GLU A 6 10.29 0.74 -13.66
C GLU A 6 10.24 0.93 -12.13
N ASN A 7 10.89 0.01 -11.41
CA ASN A 7 11.19 0.19 -9.99
C ASN A 7 12.60 0.75 -9.88
N GLY A 8 12.74 2.08 -9.97
CA GLY A 8 14.02 2.76 -10.05
C GLY A 8 14.05 4.12 -9.35
N LYS A 9 14.40 4.09 -8.04
CA LYS A 9 15.09 5.14 -7.27
C LYS A 9 14.36 6.45 -6.87
N THR A 10 14.34 6.61 -5.54
CA THR A 10 14.61 7.86 -4.79
C THR A 10 13.61 9.01 -4.93
N SER A 11 12.34 8.74 -4.65
CA SER A 11 11.37 9.72 -4.14
C SER A 11 10.37 8.97 -3.25
N PRO A 12 9.75 9.60 -2.23
CA PRO A 12 8.63 8.98 -1.55
C PRO A 12 7.47 8.89 -2.56
N ASP A 13 7.43 7.78 -3.32
CA ASP A 13 6.32 7.49 -4.22
C ASP A 13 5.08 7.25 -3.36
N PHE A 14 4.16 8.19 -3.48
CA PHE A 14 2.85 8.12 -2.87
C PHE A 14 2.00 7.20 -3.73
N PHE A 15 1.56 6.08 -3.16
CA PHE A 15 0.70 5.12 -3.85
C PHE A 15 -0.73 5.31 -3.36
N GLU A 16 -1.65 5.50 -4.29
CA GLU A 16 -3.08 5.41 -3.99
C GLU A 16 -3.42 4.02 -3.46
N LYS A 17 -4.45 3.94 -2.62
CA LYS A 17 -5.06 2.67 -2.19
C LYS A 17 -5.21 1.72 -3.38
N ARG A 18 -5.78 2.17 -4.50
CA ARG A 18 -5.98 1.36 -5.72
C ARG A 18 -4.70 0.74 -6.27
N GLN A 19 -3.60 1.49 -6.36
CA GLN A 19 -2.30 0.98 -6.83
C GLN A 19 -1.73 -0.12 -5.93
N LEU A 20 -1.96 0.01 -4.62
CA LEU A 20 -1.61 -1.02 -3.64
C LEU A 20 -2.51 -2.25 -3.80
N LEU A 21 -3.83 -2.09 -3.98
CA LEU A 21 -4.76 -3.20 -4.19
C LEU A 21 -4.53 -3.93 -5.52
N GLU A 22 -4.07 -3.23 -6.57
CA GLU A 22 -3.74 -3.81 -7.88
C GLU A 22 -2.41 -4.58 -7.86
N SER A 23 -1.56 -4.32 -6.87
CA SER A 23 -0.29 -5.01 -6.72
C SER A 23 -0.49 -6.45 -6.24
N ARG A 24 0.07 -7.42 -6.98
CA ARG A 24 0.06 -8.85 -6.60
C ARG A 24 0.59 -9.12 -5.19
N ARG A 25 1.49 -8.27 -4.70
CA ARG A 25 2.13 -8.38 -3.38
C ARG A 25 1.18 -8.08 -2.20
N PHE A 26 0.09 -7.38 -2.48
CA PHE A 26 -0.90 -6.90 -1.51
C PHE A 26 -2.30 -7.45 -1.78
N ARG A 27 -2.46 -8.32 -2.78
CA ARG A 27 -3.74 -8.94 -3.14
C ARG A 27 -4.37 -9.71 -1.98
N ASP A 28 -3.58 -10.47 -1.22
CA ASP A 28 -4.05 -11.19 -0.02
C ASP A 28 -4.26 -10.27 1.18
N LYS A 29 -3.67 -9.08 1.16
CA LYS A 29 -3.81 -8.06 2.22
C LYS A 29 -4.79 -6.97 1.81
N ARG A 30 -5.60 -7.19 0.78
CA ARG A 30 -6.50 -6.19 0.21
C ARG A 30 -7.50 -5.74 1.26
N ASP A 31 -8.18 -6.69 1.90
CA ASP A 31 -9.16 -6.41 2.97
C ASP A 31 -8.53 -5.63 4.13
N LEU A 32 -7.29 -5.97 4.50
CA LEU A 32 -6.54 -5.25 5.53
C LEU A 32 -6.23 -3.82 5.09
N LEU A 33 -5.73 -3.64 3.87
CA LEU A 33 -5.45 -2.32 3.28
C LEU A 33 -6.73 -1.49 3.19
N GLU A 34 -7.87 -2.08 2.82
CA GLU A 34 -9.15 -1.38 2.81
C GLU A 34 -9.62 -0.96 4.19
N ALA A 35 -9.29 -1.73 5.24
CA ALA A 35 -9.64 -1.42 6.61
C ALA A 35 -8.75 -0.33 7.25
N ILE A 36 -7.45 -0.29 6.89
CA ILE A 36 -6.47 0.63 7.49
C ILE A 36 -6.14 1.87 6.64
N LEU A 37 -6.41 1.83 5.33
CA LEU A 37 -6.18 2.92 4.38
C LEU A 37 -7.49 3.58 4.00
N LEU A 38 -7.50 4.92 4.03
CA LEU A 38 -8.61 5.74 3.60
C LEU A 38 -8.62 5.89 2.09
N ASP A 39 -9.81 5.86 1.51
CA ASP A 39 -10.00 6.15 0.09
C ASP A 39 -9.77 7.65 -0.18
N GLY A 40 -9.12 7.98 -1.30
CA GLY A 40 -8.74 9.35 -1.64
C GLY A 40 -7.49 9.88 -0.91
N LYS A 41 -6.77 9.03 -0.17
CA LYS A 41 -5.47 9.36 0.39
C LYS A 41 -4.38 8.48 -0.23
N GLU A 42 -3.21 9.07 -0.42
CA GLU A 42 -2.04 8.39 -0.91
C GLU A 42 -1.13 8.01 0.26
N TYR A 43 -0.49 6.85 0.13
CA TYR A 43 0.34 6.26 1.17
C TYR A 43 1.64 5.75 0.58
N THR A 44 2.75 5.97 1.29
CA THR A 44 4.03 5.39 0.92
C THR A 44 4.09 3.91 1.32
N MET A 45 4.99 3.13 0.70
CA MET A 45 5.21 1.74 1.13
C MET A 45 5.50 1.65 2.64
N GLU A 46 6.33 2.55 3.17
CA GLU A 46 6.67 2.58 4.59
C GLU A 46 5.44 2.86 5.46
N GLU A 47 4.58 3.82 5.10
CA GLU A 47 3.37 4.13 5.88
C GLU A 47 2.37 2.98 5.85
N VAL A 48 2.23 2.31 4.70
CA VAL A 48 1.41 1.10 4.56
C VAL A 48 1.94 -0.02 5.44
N GLU A 49 3.24 -0.29 5.40
CA GLU A 49 3.87 -1.33 6.23
C GLU A 49 3.75 -1.03 7.72
N GLN A 50 3.92 0.24 8.14
CA GLN A 50 3.72 0.67 9.52
C GLN A 50 2.27 0.47 9.97
N ARG A 51 1.28 0.86 9.17
CA ARG A 51 -0.14 0.64 9.50
C ARG A 51 -0.50 -0.83 9.59
N ILE A 52 0.06 -1.67 8.71
CA ILE A 52 -0.10 -3.12 8.77
C ILE A 52 0.52 -3.67 10.05
N ASP A 53 1.71 -3.21 10.42
CA ASP A 53 2.40 -3.65 11.64
C ASP A 53 1.64 -3.22 12.91
N ASP A 54 1.15 -1.98 12.96
CA ASP A 54 0.35 -1.44 14.08
C ASP A 54 -0.97 -2.22 14.25
N TYR A 55 -1.66 -2.48 13.13
CA TYR A 55 -2.86 -3.31 13.11
C TYR A 55 -2.57 -4.75 13.55
N ARG A 56 -1.46 -5.36 13.10
CA ARG A 56 -1.07 -6.73 13.48
C ARG A 56 -0.61 -6.83 14.93
N LYS A 57 -0.04 -5.75 15.48
CA LYS A 57 0.32 -5.66 16.89
C LYS A 57 -0.89 -5.49 17.80
N GLY A 58 -2.10 -5.29 17.25
CA GLY A 58 -3.33 -5.17 18.03
C GLY A 58 -3.38 -3.88 18.85
N LYS A 59 -2.63 -2.84 18.45
CA LYS A 59 -2.87 -1.49 18.93
C LYS A 59 -4.08 -0.94 18.19
N VAL A 60 -5.27 -1.19 18.75
CA VAL A 60 -6.51 -0.49 18.41
C VAL A 60 -6.85 0.48 19.52
#